data_AF-I6YL82-F1
#
_entry.id   AF-I6YL82-F1
#
_cell.length_a   1.000
_cell.length_b   1.000
_cell.length_c   1.000
_cell.angle_alpha   90.00
_cell.angle_beta   90.00
_cell.angle_gamma   90.00
#
_symmetry.space_group_name_H-M   'P 1'
#
loop_
_entity.id
_entity.type
_entity.pdbx_description
1 polymer ?
#
loop_
_entity_poly.entity_id
_entity_poly.type
_entity_poly.pdbx_seq_one_letter_code
_entity_poly.pdbx_strand_id
1 'polypeptide(L)'
;MGLKDLLNELLGGGYSFYLLQGQEKYIGKGIGAGVAILAGLGAALAQGYIGGKAVESLARNPEVEALIFKQFIVGAAVCESVAIYGLIVAILIMFAVNG
;
A
#
# COMPACT_ATOMS: atom_id res chain seq x y z
N MET A 1 -33.84 -31.15 24.16
CA MET A 1 -32.45 -30.66 24.05
C MET A 1 -31.63 -31.49 25.03
N GLY A 2 -30.75 -32.36 24.51
CA GLY A 2 -30.02 -33.32 25.34
C GLY A 2 -28.85 -32.67 26.08
N LEU A 3 -28.43 -33.25 27.22
CA LEU A 3 -27.25 -32.79 27.97
C LEU A 3 -25.97 -32.78 27.10
N LYS A 4 -25.89 -33.64 26.08
CA LYS A 4 -24.81 -33.65 25.09
C LYS A 4 -24.87 -32.44 24.14
N ASP A 5 -26.06 -31.97 23.79
CA ASP A 5 -26.26 -30.77 22.97
C ASP A 5 -25.86 -29.52 23.77
N LEU A 6 -26.23 -29.48 25.05
CA LEU A 6 -25.86 -28.41 25.99
C LEU A 6 -24.34 -28.37 26.24
N LEU A 7 -23.70 -29.53 26.35
CA LEU A 7 -22.23 -29.63 26.49
C LEU A 7 -21.51 -29.25 25.20
N ASN A 8 -22.04 -29.56 24.02
CA ASN A 8 -21.48 -29.09 22.75
C ASN A 8 -21.62 -27.56 22.57
N GLU A 9 -22.67 -26.96 23.12
CA GLU A 9 -22.86 -25.50 23.08
C GLU A 9 -22.00 -24.78 24.13
N LEU A 10 -21.79 -25.37 25.30
CA LEU A 10 -20.95 -24.81 26.38
C LEU A 10 -19.45 -25.09 26.22
N LEU A 11 -19.07 -26.22 25.61
CA LEU A 11 -17.66 -26.61 25.41
C LEU A 11 -17.20 -26.42 23.96
N GLY A 12 -18.11 -26.22 23.00
CA GLY A 12 -17.82 -26.18 21.56
C GLY A 12 -18.62 -25.12 20.77
N GLY A 13 -19.23 -24.14 21.44
CA GLY A 13 -19.86 -22.98 20.78
C GLY A 13 -18.80 -22.07 20.14
N GLY A 14 -18.50 -22.32 18.86
CA GLY A 14 -17.50 -21.67 18.00
C GLY A 14 -17.67 -20.16 17.76
N TYR A 15 -17.87 -19.36 18.80
CA TYR A 15 -17.88 -17.90 18.72
C TYR A 15 -16.63 -17.30 19.39
N SER A 16 -16.13 -17.89 20.47
CA SER A 16 -14.96 -17.35 21.21
C SER A 16 -13.64 -17.52 20.44
N PHE A 17 -13.46 -18.61 19.67
CA PHE A 17 -12.27 -18.84 18.85
C PHE A 17 -12.27 -18.01 17.54
N TYR A 18 -13.44 -17.72 16.96
CA TYR A 18 -13.58 -16.86 15.77
C TYR A 18 -13.39 -15.37 16.10
N LEU A 19 -13.74 -14.92 17.32
CA LEU A 19 -13.47 -13.55 17.76
C LEU A 19 -11.97 -13.30 18.00
N LEU A 20 -11.21 -14.33 18.41
CA LEU A 20 -9.74 -14.26 18.50
C LEU A 20 -9.05 -14.38 17.13
N GLN A 21 -9.53 -15.25 16.22
CA GLN A 21 -9.01 -15.28 14.84
C GLN A 21 -9.39 -14.04 14.01
N GLY A 22 -10.53 -13.41 14.31
CA GLY A 22 -10.94 -12.16 13.68
C GLY A 22 -9.91 -11.04 13.91
N GLN A 23 -9.43 -10.89 15.15
CA GLN A 23 -8.40 -9.90 15.52
C GLN A 23 -7.05 -10.16 14.82
N GLU A 24 -6.56 -11.41 14.86
CA GLU A 24 -5.31 -11.84 14.18
C GLU A 24 -5.31 -11.52 12.67
N LYS A 25 -6.46 -11.74 12.01
CA LYS A 25 -6.63 -11.47 10.59
C LYS A 25 -6.55 -9.98 10.24
N TYR A 26 -7.09 -9.10 11.09
CA TYR A 26 -6.94 -7.65 10.90
C TYR A 26 -5.50 -7.18 11.14
N ILE A 27 -4.78 -7.81 12.08
CA ILE A 27 -3.36 -7.51 12.33
C ILE A 27 -2.51 -7.89 11.11
N GLY A 28 -2.70 -9.09 10.56
CA GLY A 28 -1.98 -9.54 9.36
C GLY A 28 -2.25 -8.66 8.14
N LYS A 29 -3.51 -8.26 7.92
CA LYS A 29 -3.88 -7.29 6.88
C LYS A 29 -3.23 -5.92 7.09
N GLY A 30 -3.26 -5.41 8.32
CA GLY A 30 -2.67 -4.11 8.66
C GLY A 30 -1.16 -4.06 8.41
N ILE A 31 -0.44 -5.13 8.78
CA ILE A 31 1.00 -5.26 8.51
C ILE A 31 1.24 -5.34 7.00
N GLY A 32 0.51 -6.20 6.29
CA GLY A 32 0.66 -6.35 4.84
C GLY A 32 0.41 -5.05 4.06
N ALA A 33 -0.66 -4.33 4.42
CA ALA A 33 -0.98 -3.03 3.83
C ALA A 33 0.07 -1.96 4.18
N GLY A 34 0.56 -1.95 5.42
CA GLY A 34 1.63 -1.05 5.85
C GLY A 34 2.93 -1.25 5.09
N VAL A 35 3.33 -2.51 4.85
CA VAL A 35 4.51 -2.84 4.05
C VAL A 35 4.31 -2.45 2.58
N ALA A 36 3.12 -2.68 2.01
CA ALA A 36 2.83 -2.30 0.62
C ALA A 36 2.97 -0.79 0.35
N ILE A 37 2.59 0.06 1.32
CA ILE A 37 2.74 1.52 1.22
C ILE A 37 4.22 1.96 1.19
N LEU A 38 5.15 1.15 1.70
CA LEU A 38 6.59 1.48 1.64
C LEU A 38 7.12 1.59 0.20
N ALA A 39 6.41 1.05 -0.80
CA ALA A 39 6.72 1.31 -2.21
C ALA A 39 6.76 2.80 -2.55
N GLY A 40 5.97 3.63 -1.84
CA GLY A 40 5.98 5.09 -2.00
C GLY A 40 7.30 5.76 -1.62
N LEU A 41 8.13 5.13 -0.76
CA LEU A 41 9.46 5.66 -0.43
C LEU A 41 10.39 5.67 -1.64
N GLY A 42 10.33 4.63 -2.47
CA GLY A 42 11.11 4.56 -3.71
C GLY A 42 10.70 5.66 -4.69
N ALA A 43 9.40 5.89 -4.83
CA ALA A 43 8.86 6.97 -5.67
C ALA A 43 9.27 8.36 -5.15
N ALA A 44 9.18 8.60 -3.83
CA ALA A 44 9.55 9.88 -3.24
C ALA A 44 11.04 10.22 -3.45
N LEU A 45 11.93 9.24 -3.25
CA LEU A 45 13.37 9.41 -3.46
C LEU A 45 13.70 9.64 -4.95
N ALA A 46 13.11 8.85 -5.84
CA ALA A 46 13.31 8.98 -7.28
C ALA A 46 12.81 10.35 -7.79
N GLN A 47 11.61 10.76 -7.37
CA GLN A 47 10.99 12.03 -7.76
C GLN A 47 11.80 13.23 -7.25
N GLY A 48 12.30 13.17 -6.02
CA GLY A 48 13.19 14.19 -5.47
C GLY A 48 14.49 14.31 -6.29
N TYR A 49 15.09 13.19 -6.67
CA TYR A 49 16.31 13.16 -7.48
C TYR A 49 16.08 13.75 -8.89
N ILE A 50 15.08 13.27 -9.62
CA ILE A 50 14.81 13.77 -10.98
C ILE A 50 14.34 15.22 -10.98
N GLY A 51 13.60 15.65 -9.96
CA GLY A 51 13.17 17.04 -9.79
C GLY A 51 14.36 17.96 -9.56
N GLY A 52 15.28 17.58 -8.66
CA GLY A 52 16.52 18.32 -8.45
C GLY A 52 17.36 18.42 -9.73
N LYS A 53 17.47 17.34 -10.50
CA LYS A 53 18.20 17.34 -11.77
C LYS A 53 17.52 18.14 -12.88
N ALA A 54 16.19 18.16 -12.91
CA ALA A 54 15.44 19.01 -13.83
C ALA A 54 15.71 20.49 -13.54
N VAL A 55 15.68 20.90 -12.27
CA VAL A 55 15.99 22.29 -11.87
C VAL A 55 17.44 22.67 -12.18
N GLU A 56 18.40 21.79 -11.89
CA GLU A 56 19.82 22.02 -12.23
C GLU A 56 20.01 22.19 -13.76
N SER A 57 19.35 21.35 -14.55
CA SER A 57 19.42 21.41 -16.02
C SER A 57 18.78 22.68 -16.57
N LEU A 58 17.64 23.08 -16.00
CA LEU A 58 16.92 24.30 -16.36
C LEU A 58 17.74 25.55 -16.04
N ALA A 59 18.41 25.59 -14.89
CA ALA A 59 19.27 26.70 -14.51
C ALA A 59 20.46 26.90 -15.47
N ARG A 60 20.95 25.82 -16.10
CA ARG A 60 22.07 25.86 -17.04
C ARG A 60 21.66 26.18 -18.47
N ASN A 61 20.47 25.75 -18.88
CA ASN A 61 19.96 25.89 -20.26
C ASN A 61 18.48 26.29 -20.25
N PRO A 62 18.16 27.56 -19.88
CA PRO A 62 16.78 28.02 -19.80
C PRO A 62 16.05 28.00 -21.15
N GLU A 63 16.78 28.10 -22.27
CA GLU A 63 16.23 28.09 -23.63
C GLU A 63 15.53 26.76 -24.02
N VAL A 64 15.83 25.67 -23.32
CA VAL A 64 15.22 24.34 -23.55
C VAL A 64 14.28 23.91 -22.42
N GLU A 65 13.75 24.86 -21.63
CA GLU A 65 12.81 24.61 -20.53
C GLU A 65 11.69 23.64 -20.90
N ALA A 66 11.00 23.89 -22.02
CA ALA A 66 9.86 23.09 -22.43
C ALA A 66 10.21 21.62 -22.70
N LEU A 67 11.43 21.33 -23.15
CA LEU A 67 11.90 19.96 -23.35
C LEU A 67 12.23 19.30 -22.00
N ILE A 68 12.92 20.01 -21.12
CA ILE A 68 13.27 19.53 -19.77
C ILE A 68 11.99 19.22 -18.99
N PHE A 69 11.00 20.11 -19.00
CA PHE A 69 9.74 19.93 -18.30
C PHE A 69 8.98 18.71 -18.84
N LYS A 70 8.91 18.51 -20.16
CA LYS A 70 8.29 17.32 -20.75
C LYS A 70 8.96 16.03 -20.28
N GLN A 71 10.29 15.99 -20.28
CA GLN A 71 11.04 14.82 -19.81
C GLN A 71 10.85 14.58 -18.31
N PHE A 72 10.83 15.65 -17.52
CA PHE A 72 10.54 15.59 -16.08
C PHE A 72 9.16 15.00 -15.82
N ILE A 73 8.11 15.46 -16.50
CA ILE A 73 6.74 14.95 -16.32
C ILE A 73 6.65 13.46 -16.67
N VAL A 74 7.30 13.02 -17.74
CA VAL A 74 7.37 11.59 -18.10
C VAL A 74 8.06 10.79 -16.99
N GLY A 75 9.21 11.27 -16.50
CA GLY A 75 9.92 10.63 -15.39
C GLY A 75 9.11 10.59 -14.09
N ALA A 76 8.44 11.70 -13.74
CA ALA A 76 7.59 11.81 -12.57
C ALA A 76 6.39 10.85 -12.65
N ALA A 77 5.73 10.76 -13.81
CA ALA A 77 4.63 9.82 -14.02
C ALA A 77 5.06 8.36 -13.82
N VAL A 78 6.26 8.00 -14.28
CA VAL A 78 6.83 6.65 -14.04
C VAL A 78 7.11 6.44 -12.55
N CYS A 79 7.69 7.42 -11.86
CA CYS A 79 7.93 7.35 -10.41
C CYS A 79 6.62 7.17 -9.62
N GLU A 80 5.60 7.97 -9.92
CA GLU A 80 4.29 7.90 -9.27
C GLU A 80 3.57 6.58 -9.52
N SER A 81 3.76 5.94 -10.68
CA SER A 81 3.14 4.64 -10.96
C SER A 81 3.51 3.58 -9.93
N VAL A 82 4.75 3.59 -9.42
CA VAL A 82 5.22 2.66 -8.38
C VAL A 82 4.50 2.90 -7.05
N ALA A 83 4.33 4.17 -6.66
CA ALA A 83 3.58 4.53 -5.45
C ALA A 83 2.11 4.14 -5.57
N ILE A 84 1.49 4.40 -6.73
CA ILE A 84 0.10 4.05 -7.00
C ILE A 84 -0.10 2.52 -6.93
N TYR A 85 0.80 1.72 -7.49
CA TYR A 85 0.70 0.26 -7.37
C TYR A 85 0.82 -0.21 -5.92
N GLY A 86 1.72 0.35 -5.12
CA GLY A 86 1.80 0.06 -3.67
C GLY A 86 0.52 0.42 -2.93
N LEU A 87 -0.06 1.57 -3.22
CA LEU A 87 -1.35 2.02 -2.66
C LEU A 87 -2.50 1.10 -3.07
N ILE A 88 -2.59 0.73 -4.35
CA ILE A 88 -3.61 -0.20 -4.85
C ILE A 88 -3.50 -1.54 -4.12
N VAL A 89 -2.29 -2.10 -3.98
CA VAL A 89 -2.08 -3.37 -3.26
C VAL A 89 -2.49 -3.24 -1.79
N ALA A 90 -2.14 -2.14 -1.12
CA ALA A 90 -2.55 -1.89 0.26
C ALA A 90 -4.08 -1.85 0.42
N ILE A 91 -4.78 -1.17 -0.49
CA ILE A 91 -6.25 -1.12 -0.54
C ILE A 91 -6.83 -2.52 -0.78
N LEU A 92 -6.27 -3.29 -1.71
CA LEU A 92 -6.72 -4.64 -2.00
C LEU A 92 -6.57 -5.57 -0.79
N ILE A 93 -5.44 -5.50 -0.07
CA ILE A 93 -5.21 -6.28 1.16
C ILE A 93 -6.27 -5.96 2.23
N MET A 94 -6.59 -4.67 2.40
CA MET A 94 -7.55 -4.25 3.41
C MET A 94 -8.98 -4.65 3.06
N PHE A 95 -9.41 -4.37 1.83
CA PHE A 95 -10.84 -4.36 1.48
C PHE A 95 -11.28 -5.46 0.51
N ALA A 96 -10.37 -6.03 -0.29
CA ALA A 96 -10.72 -7.04 -1.30
C ALA A 96 -10.37 -8.47 -0.88
N VAL A 97 -9.31 -8.65 -0.07
CA VAL A 97 -8.89 -9.99 0.38
C VAL A 97 -9.80 -10.45 1.52
N ASN A 98 -10.72 -11.38 1.23
CA ASN A 98 -11.48 -12.09 2.24
C ASN A 98 -10.74 -13.39 2.57
N GLY A 99 -10.12 -13.46 3.74
CA GLY A 99 -9.66 -14.75 4.28
C GLY A 99 -10.77 -15.50 4.99
#